data_AF-A0A2N1VLE8-F1
#
_entry.id   AF-A0A2N1VLE8-F1
#
_cell.length_a   1.000
_cell.length_b   1.000
_cell.length_c   1.000
_cell.angle_alpha   90.00
_cell.angle_beta   90.00
_cell.angle_gamma   90.00
#
_symmetry.space_group_name_H-M   'P 1'
#
loop_
_entity.id
_entity.type
_entity.pdbx_description
1 polymer ?
#
loop_
_entity_poly.entity_id
_entity_poly.type
_entity_poly.pdbx_seq_one_letter_code
_entity_poly.pdbx_strand_id
1 'polypeptide(L)'
;MKKYVILKLIGLAIATMITLVIISFLEVAVYSYLINPGQEQSVYEAHANSSAPYISGIFGFVVFFLVARYWKNKEYPNVFKLIIFFPIIYILLDFIIITAAGVKWSDFILFFAIANTAKFLGSYLGYKLTK
;
A
#
# COMPACT_ATOMS: atom_id res chain seq x y z
N MET A 1 24.65 -6.49 5.80
CA MET A 1 23.64 -5.85 4.92
C MET A 1 24.36 -4.87 4.01
N LYS A 2 24.05 -4.81 2.70
CA LYS A 2 24.70 -3.84 1.79
C LYS A 2 24.52 -2.41 2.34
N LYS A 3 25.49 -1.53 2.10
CA LYS A 3 25.57 -0.14 2.63
C LYS A 3 24.32 0.73 2.35
N TYR A 4 23.44 0.31 1.42
CA TYR A 4 22.29 1.07 0.95
C TYR A 4 20.94 0.33 1.04
N VAL A 5 20.82 -0.73 1.86
CA VAL A 5 19.56 -1.51 1.96
C VAL A 5 18.38 -0.63 2.40
N ILE A 6 18.56 0.22 3.41
CA ILE A 6 17.50 1.09 3.93
C ILE A 6 17.03 2.08 2.86
N LEU A 7 17.95 2.74 2.16
CA LEU A 7 17.61 3.67 1.08
C LEU A 7 16.85 2.97 -0.07
N LYS A 8 17.21 1.73 -0.40
CA LYS A 8 16.46 0.94 -1.39
C LYS A 8 15.06 0.60 -0.90
N LEU A 9 14.88 0.29 0.38
CA LEU A 9 13.56 0.03 0.96
C LEU A 9 12.70 1.29 1.01
N ILE A 10 13.27 2.46 1.31
CA ILE A 10 12.58 3.75 1.20
C ILE A 10 12.14 4.00 -0.24
N GLY A 11 13.04 3.84 -1.21
CA GLY A 11 12.70 3.99 -2.63
C GLY A 11 11.58 3.03 -3.08
N LEU A 12 11.63 1.78 -2.62
CA LEU A 12 10.58 0.80 -2.90
C LEU A 12 9.25 1.17 -2.21
N ALA A 13 9.28 1.69 -0.99
CA ALA A 13 8.09 2.14 -0.28
C ALA A 13 7.41 3.30 -1.01
N ILE A 14 8.19 4.29 -1.45
CA ILE A 14 7.69 5.41 -2.28
C ILE A 14 7.11 4.90 -3.60
N ALA A 15 7.82 4.00 -4.30
CA ALA A 15 7.30 3.41 -5.53
C ALA A 15 5.99 2.63 -5.31
N THR A 16 5.86 1.96 -4.17
CA THR A 16 4.64 1.24 -3.77
C THR A 16 3.50 2.21 -3.49
N MET A 17 3.76 3.33 -2.80
CA MET A 17 2.77 4.38 -2.57
C MET A 17 2.24 4.95 -3.88
N ILE A 18 3.15 5.33 -4.80
CA ILE A 18 2.79 5.83 -6.13
C ILE A 18 1.94 4.80 -6.89
N THR A 19 2.33 3.52 -6.83
CA THR A 19 1.57 2.43 -7.46
C THR A 19 0.15 2.35 -6.90
N LEU A 20 -0.03 2.40 -5.59
CA LEU A 20 -1.36 2.35 -4.96
C LEU A 20 -2.22 3.58 -5.29
N VAL A 21 -1.61 4.76 -5.37
CA VAL A 21 -2.28 5.99 -5.83
C VAL A 21 -2.77 5.84 -7.27
N ILE A 22 -1.93 5.34 -8.18
CA ILE A 22 -2.31 5.08 -9.57
C ILE A 22 -3.48 4.08 -9.64
N ILE A 23 -3.44 3.00 -8.87
CA ILE A 23 -4.52 2.01 -8.82
C ILE A 23 -5.82 2.68 -8.33
N SER A 24 -5.74 3.56 -7.33
CA SER A 24 -6.92 4.30 -6.84
C SER A 24 -7.53 5.17 -7.94
N PHE A 25 -6.71 5.87 -8.73
CA PHE A 25 -7.21 6.66 -9.87
C PHE A 25 -7.83 5.80 -10.95
N LEU A 26 -7.21 4.66 -11.27
CA LEU A 26 -7.76 3.71 -12.25
C LEU A 26 -9.10 3.15 -11.79
N GLU A 27 -9.25 2.86 -10.50
CA GLU A 27 -10.52 2.40 -9.94
C GLU A 27 -11.63 3.45 -10.10
N VAL A 28 -11.36 4.71 -9.74
CA VAL A 28 -12.32 5.80 -9.91
C VAL A 28 -12.66 6.03 -11.38
N ALA A 29 -11.69 5.91 -12.29
CA ALA A 29 -11.92 6.01 -13.73
C ALA A 29 -12.80 4.86 -14.26
N VAL A 30 -12.55 3.63 -13.82
CA VAL A 30 -13.41 2.48 -14.16
C VAL A 30 -14.82 2.71 -13.61
N TYR A 31 -14.94 3.20 -12.38
CA TYR A 31 -16.22 3.50 -11.77
C TYR A 31 -16.99 4.57 -12.55
N SER A 32 -16.32 5.66 -12.96
CA SER A 32 -16.97 6.78 -13.65
C SER A 32 -17.31 6.49 -15.12
N TYR A 33 -16.54 5.67 -15.83
CA TYR A 33 -16.81 5.38 -17.24
C TYR A 33 -17.65 4.13 -17.47
N LEU A 34 -17.54 3.12 -16.61
CA LEU A 34 -18.12 1.79 -16.87
C LEU A 34 -19.21 1.38 -15.87
N ILE A 35 -19.14 1.83 -14.62
CA ILE A 35 -20.05 1.37 -13.56
C ILE A 35 -21.19 2.36 -13.34
N ASN A 36 -20.88 3.64 -13.18
CA ASN A 36 -21.87 4.68 -12.89
C ASN A 36 -21.60 5.96 -13.71
N PRO A 37 -21.72 5.90 -15.05
CA PRO A 37 -21.44 7.03 -15.91
C PRO A 37 -22.51 8.13 -15.85
N GLY A 38 -22.11 9.35 -16.21
CA GLY A 38 -23.01 10.50 -16.35
C GLY A 38 -23.32 11.25 -15.05
N GLN A 39 -22.69 10.89 -13.93
CA GLN A 39 -22.84 11.59 -12.66
C GLN A 39 -22.04 12.89 -12.60
N GLU A 40 -22.42 13.77 -11.67
CA GLU A 40 -21.65 14.96 -11.34
C GLU A 40 -20.30 14.62 -10.72
N GLN A 41 -19.33 15.50 -10.91
CA GLN A 41 -17.96 15.34 -10.40
C GLN A 41 -17.90 15.09 -8.88
N SER A 42 -18.80 15.72 -8.13
CA SER A 42 -18.92 15.56 -6.67
C SER A 42 -19.18 14.11 -6.24
N VAL A 43 -19.90 13.33 -7.05
CA VAL A 43 -20.19 11.91 -6.77
C VAL A 43 -18.92 11.08 -6.90
N TYR A 44 -18.08 11.34 -7.91
CA TYR A 44 -16.82 10.62 -8.09
C TYR A 44 -15.77 11.01 -7.05
N GLU A 45 -15.75 12.27 -6.62
CA GLU A 45 -14.88 12.72 -5.51
C GLU A 45 -15.28 12.05 -4.18
N ALA A 46 -16.57 11.97 -3.89
CA ALA A 46 -17.07 11.25 -2.72
C ALA A 46 -16.73 9.76 -2.79
N HIS A 47 -16.90 9.14 -3.96
CA HIS A 47 -16.51 7.75 -4.19
C HIS A 47 -15.02 7.54 -3.97
N ALA A 48 -14.16 8.37 -4.57
CA ALA A 48 -12.70 8.29 -4.42
C ALA A 48 -12.25 8.36 -2.95
N ASN A 49 -12.83 9.28 -2.17
CA ASN A 49 -12.53 9.41 -0.75
C ASN A 49 -12.98 8.18 0.05
N SER A 50 -14.11 7.60 -0.31
CA SER A 50 -14.63 6.38 0.33
C SER A 50 -13.87 5.12 -0.08
N SER A 51 -13.45 4.99 -1.33
CA SER A 51 -12.85 3.78 -1.90
C SER A 51 -11.36 3.66 -1.60
N ALA A 52 -10.64 4.79 -1.50
CA ALA A 52 -9.18 4.83 -1.32
C ALA A 52 -8.64 3.96 -0.17
N PRO A 53 -9.25 3.95 1.04
CA PRO A 53 -8.81 3.05 2.12
C PRO A 53 -8.87 1.57 1.75
N TYR A 54 -9.92 1.16 1.03
CA TYR A 54 -10.11 -0.22 0.60
C TYR A 54 -9.09 -0.61 -0.47
N ILE A 55 -8.83 0.28 -1.44
CA ILE A 55 -7.79 0.08 -2.45
C ILE A 55 -6.42 -0.09 -1.81
N SER A 56 -6.06 0.79 -0.87
CA SER A 56 -4.80 0.69 -0.13
C SER A 56 -4.70 -0.61 0.69
N GLY A 57 -5.80 -1.12 1.24
CA GLY A 57 -5.82 -2.39 1.97
C GLY A 57 -5.66 -3.60 1.05
N ILE A 58 -6.53 -3.73 0.05
CA ILE A 58 -6.61 -4.89 -0.85
C ILE A 58 -5.37 -4.95 -1.75
N PHE A 59 -5.08 -3.89 -2.50
CA PHE A 59 -3.93 -3.86 -3.39
C PHE A 59 -2.62 -3.72 -2.61
N GLY A 60 -2.64 -3.09 -1.44
CA GLY A 60 -1.51 -3.12 -0.53
C GLY A 60 -1.13 -4.55 -0.14
N PHE A 61 -2.09 -5.38 0.27
CA PHE A 61 -1.83 -6.80 0.52
C PHE A 61 -1.17 -7.48 -0.69
N VAL A 62 -1.74 -7.29 -1.89
CA VAL A 62 -1.25 -7.93 -3.13
C VAL A 62 0.18 -7.50 -3.45
N VAL A 63 0.48 -6.20 -3.43
CA VAL A 63 1.83 -5.69 -3.76
C VAL A 63 2.86 -6.21 -2.74
N PHE A 64 2.56 -6.13 -1.45
CA PHE A 64 3.48 -6.61 -0.42
C PHE A 64 3.71 -8.12 -0.49
N PHE A 65 2.66 -8.89 -0.80
CA PHE A 65 2.77 -10.32 -1.07
C PHE A 65 3.71 -10.62 -2.24
N LEU A 66 3.53 -9.94 -3.37
CA LEU A 66 4.33 -10.16 -4.57
C LEU A 66 5.80 -9.76 -4.36
N VAL A 67 6.05 -8.65 -3.67
CA VAL A 67 7.42 -8.20 -3.34
C VAL A 67 8.13 -9.21 -2.44
N ALA A 68 7.48 -9.67 -1.36
CA ALA A 68 8.07 -10.64 -0.44
C ALA A 68 8.33 -11.99 -1.14
N ARG A 69 7.38 -12.45 -1.96
CA ARG A 69 7.52 -13.65 -2.80
C ARG A 69 8.67 -13.52 -3.79
N TYR A 70 8.81 -12.36 -4.43
CA TYR A 70 9.92 -12.08 -5.34
C TYR A 70 11.27 -12.17 -4.64
N TRP A 71 11.44 -11.56 -3.46
CA TRP A 71 12.69 -11.64 -2.70
C TRP A 71 13.04 -13.05 -2.29
N LYS A 72 12.04 -13.84 -1.87
CA LYS A 72 12.24 -15.24 -1.50
C LYS A 72 12.66 -16.09 -2.71
N ASN A 73 11.97 -15.97 -3.85
CA ASN A 73 12.30 -16.67 -5.10
C ASN A 73 13.68 -16.31 -5.66
N LYS A 74 14.14 -15.07 -5.43
CA LYS A 74 15.46 -14.60 -5.87
C LYS A 74 16.55 -14.82 -4.81
N GLU A 75 16.25 -15.58 -3.76
CA GLU A 75 17.20 -15.94 -2.71
C GLU A 75 17.92 -14.74 -2.09
N TYR A 76 17.19 -13.62 -1.91
CA TYR A 76 17.80 -12.43 -1.35
C TYR A 76 18.35 -12.73 0.06
N PRO A 77 19.55 -12.24 0.42
CA PRO A 77 20.08 -12.50 1.75
C PRO A 77 19.24 -11.77 2.81
N ASN A 78 18.93 -12.46 3.91
CA ASN A 78 18.13 -11.93 5.02
C ASN A 78 16.68 -11.54 4.65
N VAL A 79 15.99 -12.29 3.77
CA VAL A 79 14.59 -12.01 3.37
C VAL A 79 13.68 -11.73 4.56
N PHE A 80 13.81 -12.50 5.66
CA PHE A 80 13.00 -12.31 6.86
C PHE A 80 13.11 -10.88 7.44
N LYS A 81 14.29 -10.27 7.39
CA LYS A 81 14.45 -8.86 7.80
C LYS A 81 13.80 -7.91 6.81
N LEU A 82 13.90 -8.18 5.50
CA LEU A 82 13.31 -7.34 4.45
C LEU A 82 11.79 -7.30 4.54
N ILE A 83 11.14 -8.44 4.76
CA ILE A 83 9.67 -8.53 4.82
C ILE A 83 9.07 -7.84 6.05
N ILE A 84 9.89 -7.58 7.08
CA ILE A 84 9.51 -6.81 8.27
C ILE A 84 9.82 -5.33 8.05
N PHE A 85 11.04 -4.99 7.63
CA PHE A 85 11.45 -3.59 7.49
C PHE A 85 10.71 -2.86 6.38
N PHE A 86 10.33 -3.55 5.31
CA PHE A 86 9.63 -2.91 4.21
C PHE A 86 8.24 -2.37 4.61
N PRO A 87 7.32 -3.16 5.20
CA PRO A 87 6.09 -2.65 5.79
C PRO A 87 6.32 -1.55 6.83
N ILE A 88 7.31 -1.68 7.71
CA ILE A 88 7.60 -0.66 8.73
C ILE A 88 7.95 0.68 8.07
N ILE A 89 8.88 0.67 7.11
CA ILE A 89 9.30 1.90 6.42
C ILE A 89 8.11 2.51 5.67
N TYR A 90 7.29 1.70 5.00
CA TYR A 90 6.07 2.18 4.36
C TYR A 90 5.14 2.85 5.37
N ILE A 91 4.83 2.20 6.50
CA ILE A 91 3.94 2.75 7.54
C ILE A 91 4.47 4.08 8.07
N LEU A 92 5.78 4.18 8.31
CA LEU A 92 6.37 5.42 8.81
C LEU A 92 6.20 6.56 7.81
N LEU A 93 6.43 6.29 6.52
CA LEU A 93 6.18 7.29 5.47
C LEU A 93 4.70 7.65 5.39
N ASP A 94 3.82 6.66 5.47
CA ASP A 94 2.36 6.85 5.34
C ASP A 94 1.85 7.70 6.52
N PHE A 95 2.30 7.39 7.73
CA PHE A 95 2.02 8.16 8.94
C PHE A 95 2.49 9.62 8.82
N ILE A 96 3.70 9.85 8.31
CA ILE A 96 4.24 11.21 8.10
C ILE A 96 3.38 11.97 7.08
N ILE A 97 3.05 11.37 5.94
CA ILE A 97 2.26 12.01 4.87
C ILE A 97 0.85 12.34 5.37
N ILE A 98 0.20 11.39 6.02
CA ILE A 98 -1.16 11.55 6.55
C ILE A 98 -1.19 12.62 7.65
N THR A 99 -0.22 12.62 8.56
CA THR A 99 -0.10 13.69 9.58
C THR A 99 0.14 15.05 8.93
N ALA A 100 1.04 15.12 7.95
CA ALA A 100 1.36 16.36 7.24
C ALA A 100 0.16 16.92 6.44
N ALA A 101 -0.76 16.06 6.01
CA ALA A 101 -2.02 16.45 5.38
C ALA A 101 -3.04 17.06 6.36
N GLY A 102 -2.75 17.09 7.66
CA GLY A 102 -3.59 17.73 8.67
C GLY A 102 -4.88 16.97 8.99
N VAL A 103 -4.91 15.66 8.78
CA VAL A 103 -6.11 14.84 9.04
C VAL A 103 -6.39 14.70 10.53
N LYS A 104 -7.67 14.51 10.87
CA LYS A 104 -8.09 14.10 12.22
C LYS A 104 -7.91 12.59 12.36
N TRP A 105 -6.93 12.16 13.14
CA TRP A 105 -6.61 10.74 13.32
C TRP A 105 -7.78 9.88 13.81
N SER A 106 -8.72 10.44 14.56
CA SER A 106 -9.94 9.74 15.00
C SER A 106 -10.72 9.12 13.85
N ASP A 107 -10.72 9.77 12.69
CA ASP A 107 -11.56 9.41 11.56
C ASP A 107 -10.86 8.35 10.67
N PHE A 108 -9.54 8.24 10.79
CA PHE A 108 -8.70 7.42 9.92
C PHE A 108 -8.01 6.24 10.62
N ILE A 109 -7.93 6.23 11.95
CA ILE A 109 -7.12 5.26 12.70
C ILE A 109 -7.51 3.80 12.41
N LEU A 110 -8.81 3.52 12.28
CA LEU A 110 -9.30 2.18 11.99
C LEU A 110 -8.88 1.72 10.58
N PHE A 111 -9.10 2.56 9.58
CA PHE A 111 -8.71 2.28 8.20
C PHE A 111 -7.19 2.14 8.07
N PHE A 112 -6.44 3.02 8.73
CA PHE A 112 -4.99 2.96 8.80
C PHE A 112 -4.53 1.62 9.40
N ALA A 113 -5.09 1.19 10.53
CA ALA A 113 -4.73 -0.07 11.18
C ALA A 113 -5.05 -1.29 10.30
N ILE A 114 -6.25 -1.34 9.71
CA ILE A 114 -6.67 -2.45 8.84
C ILE A 114 -5.81 -2.52 7.58
N ALA A 115 -5.65 -1.40 6.87
CA ALA A 115 -4.90 -1.37 5.62
C ALA A 115 -3.42 -1.72 5.81
N ASN A 116 -2.83 -1.32 6.94
CA ASN A 116 -1.45 -1.64 7.26
C ASN A 116 -1.28 -3.08 7.77
N THR A 117 -2.24 -3.61 8.53
CA THR A 117 -2.28 -5.03 8.88
C THR A 117 -2.33 -5.90 7.62
N ALA A 118 -3.13 -5.51 6.63
CA ALA A 118 -3.19 -6.21 5.34
C ALA A 118 -1.83 -6.23 4.61
N LYS A 119 -1.09 -5.11 4.60
CA LYS A 119 0.27 -5.06 4.02
C LYS A 119 1.25 -5.97 4.76
N PHE A 120 1.20 -6.02 6.09
CA PHE A 120 1.99 -6.94 6.89
C PHE A 120 1.66 -8.41 6.61
N LEU A 121 0.37 -8.74 6.57
CA LEU A 121 -0.09 -10.09 6.24
C LEU A 121 0.33 -10.48 4.83
N GLY A 122 0.19 -9.59 3.85
CA GLY A 122 0.65 -9.80 2.48
C GLY A 122 2.14 -10.14 2.44
N SER A 123 2.97 -9.29 3.04
CA SER A 123 4.42 -9.48 3.14
C SER A 123 4.79 -10.83 3.78
N TYR A 124 4.16 -11.17 4.91
CA TYR A 124 4.41 -12.41 5.63
C TYR A 124 3.99 -13.65 4.84
N LEU A 125 2.78 -13.64 4.25
CA LEU A 125 2.28 -14.75 3.45
C LEU A 125 3.07 -14.93 2.15
N GLY A 126 3.51 -13.84 1.53
CA GLY A 126 4.37 -13.87 0.35
C GLY A 126 5.70 -14.57 0.64
N TYR A 127 6.27 -14.37 1.82
CA TYR A 127 7.43 -15.12 2.28
C TYR A 127 7.12 -16.57 2.63
N LYS A 128 6.08 -16.82 3.43
CA LYS A 128 5.78 -18.15 3.99
C LYS A 128 5.29 -19.15 2.94
N LEU A 129 4.49 -18.71 1.98
CA LEU A 129 3.89 -19.57 0.95
C LEU A 129 4.80 -19.82 -0.25
N THR A 130 5.98 -19.21 -0.27
CA THR A 130 6.98 -19.39 -1.33
C THR A 130 7.97 -20.47 -0.93
N LYS A 131 7.99 -21.56 -1.70
CA LYS A 131 8.87 -22.72 -1.51
C LYS A 131 10.32 -22.35 -1.76
#